data_AF-A0A6D2C5Z0-F1
#
_entry.id   AF-A0A6D2C5Z0-F1
#
_cell.length_a   1.000
_cell.length_b   1.000
_cell.length_c   1.000
_cell.angle_alpha   90.00
_cell.angle_beta   90.00
_cell.angle_gamma   90.00
#
_symmetry.space_group_name_H-M   'P 1'
#
loop_
_entity.id
_entity.type
_entity.pdbx_description
1 polymer ?
#
loop_
_entity_poly.entity_id
_entity_poly.type
_entity_poly.pdbx_seq_one_letter_code
_entity_poly.pdbx_strand_id
1 'polypeptide(L)'
;MHGQELSTFAVIALLIVAAPYVSRFTRIPVAVVEILLGAFACYFGIFKGSETLNVVAHVSFLYLMLLAGMEVDLRGFSRLGKEFYKKACLYFIILYAAAGSIVLIFRLEWIYIAIFPVMSLGMLVTLIRDYGKNREWLNVALKIGIVGELVSITALVVVQNGYAQNVGTITSWTFYKAFAFLALFVIAFLIIFRIGKIVFWWKPAIKLWFMPTNDSNNQDIRFSFMLFFILIGITTFMDIEDVLGAFLTGMVIATFFAYKHDMVHKLNDIGFGFFVPLFFVYVGSTLNLKEILSNYNVMLQGIYIAFGMLAVRLLAANIAFGSYFKSIKNTTLFALSDCMPLTFLVAIAKLGLDLHAITQEQYYSLIIAATFEGIFFTIFIKVIFYSVRGGR
;
A
#
# COMPACT_ATOMS: atom_id res chain seq x y z
N MET A 1 12.59 26.03 -18.68
CA MET A 1 11.86 24.83 -18.22
C MET A 1 12.68 24.07 -17.17
N HIS A 2 13.88 23.59 -17.47
CA HIS A 2 14.76 22.88 -16.50
C HIS A 2 14.99 23.60 -15.15
N GLY A 3 15.17 24.92 -15.12
CA GLY A 3 15.41 25.67 -13.87
C GLY A 3 14.23 25.66 -12.88
N GLN A 4 12.99 25.68 -13.38
CA GLN A 4 11.78 25.64 -12.54
C GLN A 4 11.52 24.23 -11.98
N GLU A 5 11.89 23.19 -12.72
CA GLU A 5 11.79 21.81 -12.25
C GLU A 5 12.80 21.56 -11.12
N LEU A 6 14.05 21.98 -11.29
CA LEU A 6 15.07 21.85 -10.25
C LEU A 6 14.72 22.62 -8.97
N SER A 7 14.13 23.83 -9.09
CA SER A 7 13.63 24.55 -7.91
C SER A 7 12.50 23.80 -7.22
N THR A 8 11.63 23.11 -7.97
CA THR A 8 10.55 22.30 -7.40
C THR A 8 11.12 21.14 -6.58
N PHE A 9 12.09 20.40 -7.13
CA PHE A 9 12.75 19.32 -6.39
C PHE A 9 13.55 19.84 -5.18
N ALA A 10 14.15 21.02 -5.26
CA ALA A 10 14.82 21.65 -4.12
C ALA A 10 13.84 21.97 -2.98
N VAL A 11 12.67 22.53 -3.30
CA VAL A 11 11.61 22.77 -2.32
C VAL A 11 11.13 21.45 -1.71
N ILE A 12 10.86 20.44 -2.53
CA ILE A 12 10.43 19.12 -2.03
C ILE A 12 11.47 18.51 -1.10
N ALA A 13 12.76 18.58 -1.44
CA ALA A 13 13.83 18.09 -0.58
C ALA A 13 13.85 18.80 0.79
N LEU A 14 13.60 20.12 0.82
CA LEU A 14 13.47 20.86 2.08
C LEU A 14 12.25 20.40 2.89
N LEU A 15 11.12 20.14 2.25
CA LEU A 15 9.91 19.64 2.92
C LEU A 15 10.13 18.23 3.50
N ILE A 16 10.80 17.34 2.75
CA ILE A 16 11.17 15.99 3.22
C ILE A 16 12.06 16.08 4.47
N VAL A 17 13.06 16.95 4.45
CA VAL A 17 13.94 17.16 5.62
C VAL A 17 13.15 17.72 6.81
N ALA A 18 12.20 18.64 6.58
CA ALA A 18 11.38 19.21 7.64
C ALA A 18 10.39 18.22 8.26
N ALA A 19 9.88 17.26 7.49
CA ALA A 19 8.77 16.40 7.88
C ALA A 19 9.01 15.59 9.17
N PRO A 20 10.16 14.92 9.39
CA PRO A 20 10.43 14.21 10.65
C PRO A 20 10.44 15.13 11.88
N TYR A 21 10.94 16.37 11.76
CA TYR A 21 10.95 17.33 12.87
C TYR A 21 9.54 17.80 13.22
N VAL A 22 8.73 18.12 12.19
CA VAL A 22 7.33 18.50 12.37
C VAL A 22 6.51 17.33 12.92
N SER A 23 6.76 16.10 12.44
CA SER A 23 6.15 14.88 12.96
C SER A 23 6.48 14.65 14.43
N ARG A 24 7.75 14.84 14.84
CA ARG A 24 8.15 14.71 16.24
C ARG A 24 7.47 15.75 17.14
N PHE A 25 7.30 16.97 16.65
CA PHE A 25 6.63 18.06 17.37
C PHE A 25 5.11 17.82 17.50
N THR A 26 4.45 17.45 16.41
CA THR A 26 2.99 17.26 16.35
C THR A 26 2.51 15.88 16.81
N ARG A 27 3.42 14.89 16.88
CA ARG A 27 3.15 13.47 17.10
C ARG A 27 2.26 12.81 16.04
N ILE A 28 2.17 13.43 14.86
CA ILE A 28 1.48 12.90 13.68
C ILE A 28 2.45 11.98 12.91
N PRO A 29 2.00 10.86 12.29
CA PRO A 29 2.86 10.03 11.46
C PRO A 29 3.59 10.81 10.36
N VAL A 30 4.86 10.49 10.11
CA VAL A 30 5.72 11.24 9.17
C VAL A 30 5.09 11.33 7.77
N ALA A 31 4.58 10.21 7.23
CA ALA A 31 3.92 10.18 5.92
C ALA A 31 2.73 11.14 5.81
N VAL A 32 1.96 11.29 6.89
CA VAL A 32 0.85 12.26 6.93
C VAL A 32 1.38 13.69 6.92
N VAL A 33 2.45 13.96 7.66
CA VAL A 33 3.10 15.29 7.68
C VAL A 33 3.64 15.64 6.30
N GLU A 34 4.23 14.68 5.57
CA GLU A 34 4.71 14.88 4.19
C GLU A 34 3.58 15.30 3.24
N ILE A 35 2.42 14.63 3.31
CA ILE A 35 1.21 15.02 2.56
C ILE A 35 0.78 16.44 2.93
N LEU A 36 0.68 16.75 4.23
CA LEU A 36 0.25 18.08 4.69
C LEU A 36 1.22 19.18 4.22
N LEU A 37 2.53 18.95 4.33
CA LEU A 37 3.55 19.90 3.88
C LEU A 37 3.48 20.15 2.38
N GLY A 38 3.30 19.09 1.57
CA GLY A 38 3.10 19.23 0.13
C GLY A 38 1.84 20.04 -0.22
N ALA A 39 0.74 19.79 0.48
CA ALA A 39 -0.52 20.50 0.29
C ALA A 39 -0.40 22.00 0.66
N PHE A 40 0.22 22.31 1.80
CA PHE A 40 0.45 23.70 2.22
C PHE A 40 1.39 24.43 1.26
N ALA A 41 2.48 23.78 0.85
CA ALA A 41 3.43 24.40 -0.07
C ALA A 41 2.81 24.73 -1.42
N CYS A 42 1.96 23.85 -1.96
CA CYS A 42 1.20 24.11 -3.19
C CYS A 42 0.14 25.20 -2.97
N TYR A 43 -0.60 25.17 -1.85
CA TYR A 43 -1.61 26.16 -1.50
C TYR A 43 -1.07 27.59 -1.41
N PHE A 44 0.12 27.77 -0.81
CA PHE A 44 0.80 29.06 -0.75
C PHE A 44 1.55 29.43 -2.05
N GLY A 45 1.51 28.56 -3.06
CA GLY A 45 2.16 28.79 -4.36
C GLY A 45 3.70 28.71 -4.31
N ILE A 46 4.27 28.02 -3.31
CA ILE A 46 5.73 27.84 -3.14
C ILE A 46 6.30 27.04 -4.32
N PHE A 47 5.58 26.02 -4.78
CA PHE A 47 5.86 25.32 -6.02
C PHE A 47 4.55 24.91 -6.71
N LYS A 48 4.66 24.51 -7.99
CA LYS A 48 3.54 24.00 -8.78
C LYS A 48 3.85 22.58 -9.25
N GLY A 49 2.80 21.79 -9.46
CA GLY A 49 2.92 20.49 -10.12
C GLY A 49 3.59 20.65 -11.50
N SER A 50 4.43 19.67 -11.83
CA SER A 50 5.05 19.53 -13.15
C SER A 50 4.92 18.09 -13.64
N GLU A 51 4.99 17.88 -14.95
CA GLU A 51 4.95 16.56 -15.55
C GLU A 51 6.13 15.69 -15.07
N THR A 52 7.32 16.27 -14.99
CA THR A 52 8.51 15.60 -14.44
C THR A 52 8.32 15.17 -12.99
N LEU A 53 7.70 16.01 -12.15
CA LEU A 53 7.36 15.64 -10.78
C LEU A 53 6.37 14.47 -10.74
N ASN A 54 5.37 14.46 -11.62
CA ASN A 54 4.42 13.35 -11.73
C ASN A 54 5.13 12.03 -12.05
N VAL A 55 5.99 12.02 -13.08
CA VAL A 55 6.76 10.82 -13.46
C VAL A 55 7.64 10.32 -12.31
N VAL A 56 8.39 11.21 -11.65
CA VAL A 56 9.25 10.84 -10.51
C VAL A 56 8.43 10.34 -9.33
N ALA A 57 7.27 10.94 -9.06
CA ALA A 57 6.37 10.48 -8.01
C ALA A 57 5.74 9.12 -8.33
N HIS A 58 5.43 8.83 -9.61
CA HIS A 58 4.95 7.52 -10.04
C HIS A 58 6.03 6.44 -9.85
N VAL A 59 7.27 6.71 -10.25
CA VAL A 59 8.40 5.78 -9.98
C VAL A 59 8.60 5.60 -8.47
N SER A 60 8.44 6.67 -7.69
CA SER A 60 8.53 6.63 -6.23
C SER A 60 7.42 5.77 -5.61
N PHE A 61 6.21 5.84 -6.16
CA PHE A 61 5.08 5.01 -5.78
C PHE A 61 5.35 3.53 -6.07
N LEU A 62 5.85 3.20 -7.27
CA LEU A 62 6.26 1.84 -7.60
C LEU A 62 7.38 1.36 -6.68
N TYR A 63 8.33 2.24 -6.31
CA TYR A 63 9.39 1.89 -5.38
C TYR A 63 8.86 1.58 -3.97
N LEU A 64 7.86 2.32 -3.50
CA LEU A 64 7.15 2.00 -2.26
C LEU A 64 6.53 0.59 -2.31
N MET A 65 5.94 0.22 -3.46
CA MET A 65 5.35 -1.10 -3.67
C MET A 65 6.39 -2.21 -3.73
N LEU A 66 7.58 -1.93 -4.26
CA LEU A 66 8.75 -2.80 -4.16
C LEU A 66 9.14 -3.06 -2.70
N LEU A 67 9.23 -2.00 -1.88
CA LEU A 67 9.56 -2.14 -0.46
C LEU A 67 8.52 -2.99 0.27
N ALA A 68 7.22 -2.74 0.03
CA ALA A 68 6.13 -3.54 0.60
C ALA A 68 6.26 -5.03 0.20
N GLY A 69 6.55 -5.31 -1.06
CA GLY A 69 6.81 -6.67 -1.55
C GLY A 69 8.01 -7.35 -0.85
N MET A 70 9.02 -6.58 -0.44
CA MET A 70 10.17 -7.12 0.31
C MET A 70 9.83 -7.47 1.77
N GLU A 71 8.81 -6.85 2.35
CA GLU A 71 8.37 -7.14 3.73
C GLU A 71 7.59 -8.45 3.84
N VAL A 72 7.13 -9.00 2.71
CA VAL A 72 6.34 -10.23 2.67
C VAL A 72 7.20 -11.45 3.03
N ASP A 73 7.02 -11.96 4.26
CA ASP A 73 7.60 -13.24 4.67
C ASP A 73 6.72 -14.44 4.25
N LEU A 74 6.95 -14.93 3.03
CA LEU A 74 6.29 -16.13 2.51
C LEU A 74 6.63 -17.41 3.31
N ARG A 75 7.74 -17.45 4.06
CA ARG A 75 8.18 -18.67 4.77
C ARG A 75 7.33 -18.89 6.02
N GLY A 76 7.03 -17.81 6.75
CA GLY A 76 6.16 -17.83 7.93
C GLY A 76 4.75 -18.33 7.62
N PHE A 77 4.26 -18.08 6.40
CA PHE A 77 2.90 -18.43 6.00
C PHE A 77 2.64 -19.94 5.94
N SER A 78 3.59 -20.71 5.43
CA SER A 78 3.43 -22.17 5.28
C SER A 78 3.25 -22.95 6.60
N ARG A 79 3.51 -22.29 7.74
CA ARG A 79 3.44 -22.88 9.09
C ARG A 79 2.16 -22.54 9.86
N LEU A 80 1.23 -21.79 9.27
CA LEU A 80 0.06 -21.24 9.98
C LEU A 80 -1.08 -22.24 10.23
N GLY A 81 -1.03 -23.41 9.59
CA GLY A 81 -2.01 -24.48 9.79
C GLY A 81 -3.35 -24.23 9.10
N LYS A 82 -4.10 -25.30 8.82
CA LYS A 82 -5.35 -25.28 8.03
C LYS A 82 -6.43 -24.36 8.62
N GLU A 83 -6.53 -24.29 9.94
CA GLU A 83 -7.56 -23.49 10.63
C GLU A 83 -7.34 -21.98 10.45
N PHE A 84 -6.09 -21.52 10.42
CA PHE A 84 -5.80 -20.12 10.14
C PHE A 84 -6.22 -19.75 8.71
N TYR A 85 -5.91 -20.60 7.73
CA TYR A 85 -6.31 -20.36 6.33
C TYR A 85 -7.82 -20.30 6.14
N LYS A 86 -8.59 -21.17 6.81
CA LYS A 86 -10.06 -21.11 6.79
C LYS A 86 -10.57 -19.78 7.32
N LYS A 87 -10.03 -19.31 8.46
CA LYS A 87 -10.42 -18.02 9.06
C LYS A 87 -10.00 -16.83 8.20
N ALA A 88 -8.80 -16.86 7.62
CA ALA A 88 -8.34 -15.83 6.69
C ALA A 88 -9.23 -15.76 5.43
N CYS A 89 -9.58 -16.91 4.85
CA CYS A 89 -10.49 -16.99 3.71
C CYS A 89 -11.88 -16.42 4.07
N LEU A 90 -12.44 -16.86 5.22
CA LEU A 90 -13.71 -16.33 5.72
C LEU A 90 -13.65 -14.82 5.95
N TYR A 91 -12.54 -14.31 6.51
CA TYR A 91 -12.33 -12.88 6.73
C TYR A 91 -12.40 -12.10 5.41
N PHE A 92 -11.66 -12.50 4.37
CA PHE A 92 -11.69 -11.82 3.08
C PHE A 92 -13.04 -11.93 2.37
N ILE A 93 -13.70 -13.10 2.43
CA ILE A 93 -15.06 -13.27 1.86
C ILE A 93 -16.02 -12.27 2.50
N ILE A 94 -16.04 -12.17 3.82
CA ILE A 94 -16.93 -11.25 4.53
C ILE A 94 -16.54 -9.80 4.27
N LEU A 95 -15.25 -9.49 4.26
CA LEU A 95 -14.74 -8.14 4.02
C LEU A 95 -15.18 -7.63 2.64
N TYR A 96 -14.99 -8.42 1.58
CA TYR A 96 -15.39 -8.05 0.22
C TYR A 96 -16.91 -8.12 0.01
N ALA A 97 -17.61 -9.06 0.64
CA ALA A 97 -19.08 -9.10 0.58
C ALA A 97 -19.71 -7.87 1.27
N ALA A 98 -19.16 -7.45 2.41
CA ALA A 98 -19.59 -6.25 3.13
C ALA A 98 -19.27 -4.98 2.32
N ALA A 99 -18.07 -4.88 1.76
CA ALA A 99 -17.70 -3.80 0.85
C ALA A 99 -18.66 -3.72 -0.36
N GLY A 100 -18.90 -4.85 -1.04
CA GLY A 100 -19.85 -4.91 -2.15
C GLY A 100 -21.28 -4.54 -1.73
N SER A 101 -21.72 -4.96 -0.55
CA SER A 101 -23.03 -4.58 -0.02
C SER A 101 -23.15 -3.08 0.21
N ILE A 102 -22.13 -2.43 0.80
CA ILE A 102 -22.09 -0.97 0.95
C ILE A 102 -22.14 -0.29 -0.41
N VAL A 103 -21.34 -0.73 -1.38
CA VAL A 103 -21.33 -0.17 -2.73
C VAL A 103 -22.71 -0.26 -3.39
N LEU A 104 -23.39 -1.39 -3.29
CA LEU A 104 -24.72 -1.58 -3.87
C LEU A 104 -25.82 -0.76 -3.15
N ILE A 105 -25.82 -0.75 -1.81
CA ILE A 105 -26.83 -0.05 -1.00
C ILE A 105 -26.72 1.46 -1.20
N PHE A 106 -25.50 2.00 -1.16
CA PHE A 106 -25.24 3.43 -1.28
C PHE A 106 -25.03 3.89 -2.72
N ARG A 107 -25.11 2.98 -3.70
CA ARG A 107 -24.90 3.24 -5.14
C ARG A 107 -23.58 3.95 -5.40
N LEU A 108 -22.52 3.48 -4.75
CA LEU A 108 -21.17 3.99 -4.95
C LEU A 108 -20.57 3.43 -6.25
N GLU A 109 -19.52 4.08 -6.72
CA GLU A 109 -18.72 3.61 -7.85
C GLU A 109 -18.09 2.23 -7.55
N TRP A 110 -18.00 1.36 -8.55
CA TRP A 110 -17.43 0.01 -8.44
C TRP A 110 -16.01 -0.03 -7.86
N ILE A 111 -15.22 1.03 -8.05
CA ILE A 111 -13.88 1.16 -7.47
C ILE A 111 -13.88 1.08 -5.94
N TYR A 112 -15.00 1.42 -5.30
CA TYR A 112 -15.14 1.29 -3.84
C TYR A 112 -15.09 -0.15 -3.35
N ILE A 113 -15.31 -1.15 -4.22
CA ILE A 113 -15.11 -2.58 -3.90
C ILE A 113 -13.62 -2.89 -3.66
N ALA A 114 -12.71 -2.16 -4.30
CA ALA A 114 -11.26 -2.26 -4.02
C ALA A 114 -10.84 -1.33 -2.87
N ILE A 115 -11.44 -0.14 -2.76
CA ILE A 115 -11.09 0.86 -1.73
C ILE A 115 -11.45 0.39 -0.32
N PHE A 116 -12.69 -0.04 -0.06
CA PHE A 116 -13.10 -0.40 1.30
C PHE A 116 -12.22 -1.48 1.96
N PRO A 117 -11.89 -2.59 1.27
CA PRO A 117 -11.08 -3.66 1.84
C PRO A 117 -9.56 -3.41 1.74
N VAL A 118 -9.09 -2.31 1.17
CA VAL A 118 -7.66 -2.09 0.87
C VAL A 118 -6.77 -2.25 2.11
N MET A 119 -5.68 -3.00 2.02
CA MET A 119 -4.75 -3.19 3.13
C MET A 119 -3.35 -2.72 2.78
N SER A 120 -2.60 -2.21 3.76
CA SER A 120 -1.17 -1.98 3.60
C SER A 120 -0.40 -2.21 4.90
N LEU A 121 0.84 -2.68 4.75
CA LEU A 121 1.74 -3.01 5.85
C LEU A 121 2.47 -1.81 6.46
N GLY A 122 2.54 -0.68 5.76
CA GLY A 122 3.39 0.44 6.17
C GLY A 122 3.17 0.91 7.62
N MET A 123 1.91 1.08 8.03
CA MET A 123 1.57 1.46 9.40
C MET A 123 1.62 0.29 10.39
N LEU A 124 1.38 -0.95 9.94
CA LEU A 124 1.47 -2.15 10.79
C LEU A 124 2.90 -2.35 11.33
N VAL A 125 3.93 -2.08 10.54
CA VAL A 125 5.34 -2.14 10.98
C VAL A 125 5.60 -1.15 12.12
N THR A 126 5.02 0.05 12.06
CA THR A 126 5.14 1.03 13.14
C THR A 126 4.47 0.56 14.42
N LEU A 127 3.28 -0.05 14.33
CA LEU A 127 2.60 -0.66 15.49
C LEU A 127 3.43 -1.80 16.11
N ILE A 128 4.12 -2.60 15.29
CA ILE A 128 5.01 -3.67 15.77
C ILE A 128 6.17 -3.10 16.58
N ARG A 129 6.75 -2.00 16.13
CA ARG A 129 7.82 -1.32 16.86
C ARG A 129 7.31 -0.77 18.19
N ASP A 130 6.11 -0.21 18.21
CA ASP A 130 5.55 0.47 19.40
C ASP A 130 5.02 -0.51 20.47
N TYR A 131 4.40 -1.61 20.08
CA TYR A 131 3.74 -2.56 21.00
C TYR A 131 4.46 -3.91 21.18
N GLY A 132 5.44 -4.18 20.30
CA GLY A 132 6.24 -5.40 20.26
C GLY A 132 5.60 -6.54 19.47
N LYS A 133 6.44 -7.39 18.86
CA LYS A 133 6.05 -8.56 18.05
C LYS A 133 5.29 -9.66 18.82
N ASN A 134 5.24 -9.60 20.15
CA ASN A 134 4.64 -10.67 20.96
C ASN A 134 3.11 -10.53 21.12
N ARG A 135 2.49 -9.52 20.51
CA ARG A 135 1.05 -9.31 20.59
C ARG A 135 0.33 -10.19 19.58
N GLU A 136 -0.60 -11.00 20.07
CA GLU A 136 -1.37 -11.93 19.25
C GLU A 136 -2.17 -11.22 18.14
N TRP A 137 -2.92 -10.17 18.49
CA TRP A 137 -3.70 -9.37 17.52
C TRP A 137 -2.83 -8.78 16.40
N LEU A 138 -1.61 -8.36 16.74
CA LEU A 138 -0.68 -7.75 15.80
C LEU A 138 0.01 -8.79 14.92
N ASN A 139 0.32 -9.96 15.47
CA ASN A 139 0.82 -11.09 14.69
C ASN A 139 -0.20 -11.60 13.68
N VAL A 140 -1.48 -11.61 14.04
CA VAL A 140 -2.57 -11.95 13.11
C VAL A 140 -2.76 -10.83 12.09
N ALA A 141 -2.78 -9.56 12.52
CA ALA A 141 -2.84 -8.38 11.63
C ALA A 141 -1.73 -8.40 10.58
N LEU A 142 -0.48 -8.65 10.97
CA LEU A 142 0.63 -8.75 10.02
C LEU A 142 0.40 -9.86 8.97
N LYS A 143 -0.06 -11.03 9.40
CA LYS A 143 -0.29 -12.16 8.49
C LYS A 143 -1.46 -11.89 7.54
N ILE A 144 -2.56 -11.33 8.06
CA ILE A 144 -3.72 -10.97 7.26
C ILE A 144 -3.37 -9.82 6.32
N GLY A 145 -2.69 -8.78 6.81
CA GLY A 145 -2.21 -7.65 6.03
C GLY A 145 -1.32 -8.05 4.86
N ILE A 146 -0.40 -9.00 5.03
CA ILE A 146 0.44 -9.51 3.93
C ILE A 146 -0.41 -10.10 2.79
N VAL A 147 -1.39 -10.95 3.15
CA VAL A 147 -2.30 -11.53 2.15
C VAL A 147 -3.24 -10.48 1.60
N GLY A 148 -3.69 -9.57 2.46
CA GLY A 148 -4.63 -8.52 2.14
C GLY A 148 -4.05 -7.51 1.17
N GLU A 149 -2.77 -7.18 1.26
CA GLU A 149 -2.09 -6.30 0.31
C GLU A 149 -2.03 -6.95 -1.08
N LEU A 150 -1.68 -8.23 -1.17
CA LEU A 150 -1.74 -9.01 -2.43
C LEU A 150 -3.17 -9.08 -3.01
N VAL A 151 -4.15 -9.35 -2.16
CA VAL A 151 -5.57 -9.41 -2.56
C VAL A 151 -6.05 -8.02 -3.00
N SER A 152 -5.60 -6.96 -2.35
CA SER A 152 -5.94 -5.57 -2.68
C SER A 152 -5.34 -5.13 -4.01
N ILE A 153 -4.07 -5.46 -4.28
CA ILE A 153 -3.44 -5.23 -5.61
C ILE A 153 -4.20 -6.01 -6.69
N THR A 154 -4.56 -7.26 -6.42
CA THR A 154 -5.34 -8.07 -7.37
C THR A 154 -6.72 -7.46 -7.64
N ALA A 155 -7.40 -6.99 -6.58
CA ALA A 155 -8.70 -6.32 -6.71
C ALA A 155 -8.59 -5.01 -7.50
N LEU A 156 -7.52 -4.25 -7.31
CA LEU A 156 -7.24 -3.03 -8.05
C LEU A 156 -7.10 -3.30 -9.55
N VAL A 157 -6.30 -4.31 -9.92
CA VAL A 157 -6.16 -4.74 -11.33
C VAL A 157 -7.51 -5.13 -11.93
N VAL A 158 -8.32 -5.88 -11.19
CA VAL A 158 -9.66 -6.29 -11.64
C VAL A 158 -10.56 -5.08 -11.88
N VAL A 159 -10.57 -4.13 -10.95
CA VAL A 159 -11.38 -2.90 -11.04
C VAL A 159 -10.94 -2.03 -12.21
N GLN A 160 -9.64 -1.78 -12.37
CA GLN A 160 -9.10 -0.99 -13.48
C GLN A 160 -9.53 -1.53 -14.84
N ASN A 161 -9.42 -2.85 -15.03
CA ASN A 161 -9.88 -3.51 -16.25
C ASN A 161 -11.41 -3.46 -16.42
N GLY A 162 -12.15 -3.36 -15.31
CA GLY A 162 -13.58 -3.06 -15.31
C GLY A 162 -13.87 -1.66 -15.88
N TYR A 163 -13.17 -0.63 -15.40
CA TYR A 163 -13.40 0.76 -15.80
C TYR A 163 -12.93 1.09 -17.21
N ALA A 164 -11.84 0.48 -17.67
CA ALA A 164 -11.36 0.61 -19.04
C ALA A 164 -12.42 0.21 -20.09
N GLN A 165 -13.44 -0.56 -19.72
CA GLN A 165 -14.55 -0.94 -20.60
C GLN A 165 -15.64 0.13 -20.75
N ASN A 166 -15.83 1.01 -19.76
CA ASN A 166 -16.89 2.02 -19.80
C ASN A 166 -16.52 3.22 -20.69
N VAL A 167 -15.25 3.36 -21.08
CA VAL A 167 -14.76 4.40 -22.00
C VAL A 167 -14.85 3.89 -23.45
N GLY A 168 -16.08 3.73 -23.94
CA GLY A 168 -16.46 3.97 -25.34
C GLY A 168 -16.01 3.03 -26.46
N THR A 169 -14.99 2.17 -26.33
CA THR A 169 -14.62 1.28 -27.45
C THR A 169 -13.85 0.07 -26.94
N ILE A 170 -14.53 -1.02 -26.59
CA ILE A 170 -13.89 -2.34 -26.43
C ILE A 170 -14.98 -3.42 -26.25
N THR A 171 -14.95 -4.46 -27.10
CA THR A 171 -15.84 -5.63 -27.06
C THR A 171 -15.62 -6.44 -25.78
N SER A 172 -16.61 -7.21 -25.30
CA SER A 172 -16.50 -8.14 -24.15
C SER A 172 -15.25 -9.03 -24.16
N TRP A 173 -14.62 -9.21 -25.34
CA TRP A 173 -13.36 -9.92 -25.55
C TRP A 173 -12.15 -9.31 -24.81
N THR A 174 -12.06 -7.98 -24.64
CA THR A 174 -10.91 -7.35 -23.96
C THR A 174 -10.93 -7.56 -22.44
N PHE A 175 -12.11 -7.66 -21.82
CA PHE A 175 -12.21 -8.00 -20.41
C PHE A 175 -11.68 -9.40 -20.12
N TYR A 176 -12.11 -10.38 -20.92
CA TYR A 176 -11.60 -11.75 -20.82
C TYR A 176 -10.10 -11.82 -21.10
N LYS A 177 -9.58 -11.00 -22.02
CA LYS A 177 -8.13 -10.89 -22.25
C LYS A 177 -7.37 -10.39 -21.04
N ALA A 178 -7.83 -9.33 -20.38
CA ALA A 178 -7.15 -8.79 -19.20
C ALA A 178 -7.09 -9.82 -18.07
N PHE A 179 -8.20 -10.53 -17.81
CA PHE A 179 -8.22 -11.64 -16.86
C PHE A 179 -7.30 -12.79 -17.28
N ALA A 180 -7.28 -13.14 -18.58
CA ALA A 180 -6.40 -14.16 -19.10
C ALA A 180 -4.92 -13.75 -18.99
N PHE A 181 -4.56 -12.49 -19.26
CA PHE A 181 -3.21 -11.98 -19.11
C PHE A 181 -2.79 -11.89 -17.65
N LEU A 182 -3.67 -11.44 -16.74
CA LEU A 182 -3.40 -11.48 -15.31
C LEU A 182 -3.18 -12.92 -14.82
N ALA A 183 -4.07 -13.85 -15.19
CA ALA A 183 -3.93 -15.26 -14.83
C ALA A 183 -2.66 -15.87 -15.42
N LEU A 184 -2.37 -15.60 -16.69
CA LEU A 184 -1.15 -16.04 -17.36
C LEU A 184 0.10 -15.47 -16.67
N PHE A 185 0.10 -14.19 -16.34
CA PHE A 185 1.21 -13.52 -15.66
C PHE A 185 1.44 -14.11 -14.27
N VAL A 186 0.39 -14.31 -13.48
CA VAL A 186 0.48 -14.93 -12.16
C VAL A 186 0.98 -16.38 -12.27
N ILE A 187 0.42 -17.17 -13.19
CA ILE A 187 0.86 -18.56 -13.41
C ILE A 187 2.31 -18.61 -13.87
N ALA A 188 2.69 -17.79 -14.86
CA ALA A 188 4.06 -17.69 -15.36
C ALA A 188 5.02 -17.27 -14.25
N PHE A 189 4.66 -16.25 -13.47
CA PHE A 189 5.44 -15.81 -12.32
C PHE A 189 5.60 -16.94 -11.31
N LEU A 190 4.54 -17.66 -10.94
CA LEU A 190 4.61 -18.80 -10.02
C LEU A 190 5.50 -19.93 -10.55
N ILE A 191 5.43 -20.23 -11.84
CA ILE A 191 6.29 -21.23 -12.50
C ILE A 191 7.76 -20.78 -12.45
N ILE A 192 8.05 -19.55 -12.88
CA ILE A 192 9.40 -18.97 -12.86
C ILE A 192 9.95 -18.95 -11.43
N PHE A 193 9.13 -18.57 -10.46
CA PHE A 193 9.47 -18.57 -9.05
C PHE A 193 9.77 -19.97 -8.52
N ARG A 194 8.99 -20.98 -8.96
CA ARG A 194 9.23 -22.38 -8.58
C ARG A 194 10.51 -22.92 -9.20
N ILE A 195 10.74 -22.65 -10.49
CA ILE A 195 11.96 -23.01 -11.21
C ILE A 195 13.17 -22.32 -10.56
N GLY A 196 13.08 -21.03 -10.25
CA GLY A 196 14.13 -20.28 -9.55
C GLY A 196 14.49 -20.91 -8.20
N LYS A 197 13.51 -21.38 -7.43
CA LYS A 197 13.77 -22.12 -6.18
C LYS A 197 14.55 -23.41 -6.43
N ILE A 198 14.20 -24.16 -7.47
CA ILE A 198 14.88 -25.42 -7.82
C ILE A 198 16.30 -25.14 -8.31
N VAL A 199 16.47 -24.18 -9.23
CA VAL A 199 17.76 -23.79 -9.82
C VAL A 199 18.72 -23.28 -8.76
N PHE A 200 18.29 -22.36 -7.88
CA PHE A 200 19.15 -21.84 -6.82
C PHE A 200 19.41 -22.86 -5.70
N TRP A 201 18.53 -23.84 -5.52
CA TRP A 201 18.81 -24.98 -4.63
C TRP A 201 19.86 -25.91 -5.23
N TRP A 202 19.80 -26.20 -6.53
CA TRP A 202 20.73 -27.09 -7.22
C TRP A 202 22.09 -26.44 -7.49
N LYS A 203 22.12 -25.16 -7.86
CA LYS A 203 23.32 -24.38 -8.16
C LYS A 203 23.32 -23.03 -7.43
N PRO A 204 23.64 -23.02 -6.12
CA PRO A 204 23.70 -21.78 -5.33
C PRO A 204 24.73 -20.77 -5.85
N ALA A 205 25.75 -21.20 -6.62
CA ALA A 205 26.73 -20.33 -7.26
C ALA A 205 26.11 -19.32 -8.24
N ILE A 206 24.98 -19.66 -8.89
CA ILE A 206 24.30 -18.74 -9.83
C ILE A 206 23.76 -17.52 -9.07
N LYS A 207 23.26 -17.74 -7.85
CA LYS A 207 22.79 -16.67 -6.97
C LYS A 207 23.90 -15.68 -6.61
N LEU A 208 25.10 -16.22 -6.41
CA LEU A 208 26.32 -15.46 -6.10
C LEU A 208 26.88 -14.74 -7.32
N TRP A 209 26.55 -15.18 -8.53
CA TRP A 209 26.92 -14.46 -9.76
C TRP A 209 26.10 -13.19 -9.95
N PHE A 210 24.78 -13.25 -9.68
CA PHE A 210 23.92 -12.08 -9.72
C PHE A 210 24.13 -11.13 -8.53
N MET A 211 24.36 -11.68 -7.33
CA MET A 211 24.65 -10.91 -6.12
C MET A 211 25.80 -11.56 -5.33
N PRO A 212 27.06 -11.20 -5.61
CA PRO A 212 28.21 -11.72 -4.89
C PRO A 212 28.15 -11.39 -3.40
N THR A 213 28.64 -12.26 -2.52
CA THR A 213 28.62 -12.04 -1.05
C THR A 213 29.38 -10.78 -0.63
N ASN A 214 30.50 -10.49 -1.27
CA ASN A 214 31.29 -9.29 -1.06
C ASN A 214 31.28 -8.48 -2.35
N ASP A 215 30.71 -7.28 -2.29
CA ASP A 215 30.44 -6.47 -3.47
C ASP A 215 30.84 -5.02 -3.19
N SER A 216 31.87 -4.55 -3.89
CA SER A 216 32.36 -3.17 -3.80
C SER A 216 31.62 -2.21 -4.72
N ASN A 217 30.84 -2.72 -5.69
CA ASN A 217 30.27 -1.93 -6.79
C ASN A 217 28.74 -1.77 -6.70
N ASN A 218 28.13 -2.20 -5.59
CA ASN A 218 26.68 -2.19 -5.37
C ASN A 218 25.90 -2.88 -6.51
N GLN A 219 26.43 -4.00 -7.02
CA GLN A 219 25.75 -4.92 -7.95
C GLN A 219 24.42 -5.42 -7.38
N ASP A 220 24.34 -5.60 -6.05
CA ASP A 220 23.09 -5.90 -5.34
C ASP A 220 21.96 -4.90 -5.65
N ILE A 221 22.23 -3.60 -5.54
CA ILE A 221 21.27 -2.53 -5.87
C ILE A 221 20.98 -2.52 -7.37
N ARG A 222 22.02 -2.61 -8.22
CA ARG A 222 21.86 -2.57 -9.68
C ARG A 222 20.96 -3.70 -10.19
N PHE A 223 21.17 -4.91 -9.69
CA PHE A 223 20.33 -6.05 -10.03
C PHE A 223 18.89 -5.87 -9.54
N SER A 224 18.69 -5.34 -8.33
CA SER A 224 17.36 -5.04 -7.80
C SER A 224 16.59 -4.04 -8.68
N PHE A 225 17.24 -2.95 -9.13
CA PHE A 225 16.63 -1.99 -10.05
C PHE A 225 16.40 -2.57 -11.45
N MET A 226 17.30 -3.42 -11.94
CA MET A 226 17.09 -4.14 -13.19
C MET A 226 15.83 -5.01 -13.10
N LEU A 227 15.69 -5.81 -12.04
CA LEU A 227 14.52 -6.66 -11.84
C LEU A 227 13.24 -5.82 -11.70
N PHE A 228 13.31 -4.72 -10.94
CA PHE A 228 12.21 -3.78 -10.74
C PHE A 228 11.66 -3.25 -12.07
N PHE A 229 12.52 -2.66 -12.91
CA PHE A 229 12.08 -2.12 -14.19
C PHE A 229 11.71 -3.20 -15.22
N ILE A 230 12.35 -4.37 -15.20
CA ILE A 230 11.96 -5.48 -16.09
C ILE A 230 10.55 -5.97 -15.75
N LEU A 231 10.23 -6.21 -14.48
CA LEU A 231 8.90 -6.70 -14.10
C LEU A 231 7.83 -5.65 -14.33
N ILE A 232 8.10 -4.38 -14.02
CA ILE A 232 7.22 -3.24 -14.38
C ILE A 232 6.98 -3.23 -15.90
N GLY A 233 8.05 -3.31 -16.69
CA GLY A 233 7.96 -3.31 -18.15
C GLY A 233 7.15 -4.49 -18.70
N ILE A 234 7.27 -5.68 -18.10
CA ILE A 234 6.46 -6.85 -18.45
C ILE A 234 4.99 -6.60 -18.12
N THR A 235 4.67 -6.09 -16.92
CA THR A 235 3.27 -5.80 -16.56
C THR A 235 2.67 -4.73 -17.47
N THR A 236 3.40 -3.65 -17.74
CA THR A 236 2.97 -2.59 -18.67
C THR A 236 2.76 -3.15 -20.09
N PHE A 237 3.66 -4.01 -20.58
CA PHE A 237 3.52 -4.63 -21.90
C PHE A 237 2.30 -5.58 -22.00
N MET A 238 1.91 -6.20 -20.89
CA MET A 238 0.75 -7.08 -20.80
C MET A 238 -0.55 -6.34 -20.48
N ASP A 239 -0.53 -5.00 -20.44
CA ASP A 239 -1.65 -4.15 -19.98
C ASP A 239 -2.15 -4.52 -18.57
N ILE A 240 -1.23 -4.96 -17.71
CA ILE A 240 -1.45 -5.22 -16.29
C ILE A 240 -0.88 -4.05 -15.49
N GLU A 241 -1.47 -3.77 -14.33
CA GLU A 241 -0.99 -2.73 -13.43
C GLU A 241 0.48 -2.94 -13.03
N ASP A 242 1.28 -1.88 -13.18
CA ASP A 242 2.71 -1.84 -12.88
C ASP A 242 3.03 -2.02 -11.38
N VAL A 243 2.10 -1.62 -10.50
CA VAL A 243 2.13 -1.88 -9.06
C VAL A 243 2.36 -3.36 -8.75
N LEU A 244 1.70 -4.25 -9.51
CA LEU A 244 1.87 -5.68 -9.32
C LEU A 244 3.31 -6.09 -9.67
N GLY A 245 3.86 -5.60 -10.78
CA GLY A 245 5.25 -5.87 -11.19
C GLY A 245 6.27 -5.40 -10.15
N ALA A 246 6.08 -4.20 -9.62
CA ALA A 246 6.88 -3.65 -8.53
C ALA A 246 6.83 -4.52 -7.25
N PHE A 247 5.63 -4.88 -6.81
CA PHE A 247 5.43 -5.70 -5.61
C PHE A 247 6.02 -7.12 -5.76
N LEU A 248 5.79 -7.76 -6.91
CA LEU A 248 6.35 -9.08 -7.21
C LEU A 248 7.89 -9.06 -7.22
N THR A 249 8.50 -7.98 -7.72
CA THR A 249 9.95 -7.78 -7.64
C THR A 249 10.44 -7.85 -6.19
N GLY A 250 9.75 -7.16 -5.28
CA GLY A 250 10.09 -7.15 -3.86
C GLY A 250 10.03 -8.55 -3.25
N MET A 251 8.99 -9.32 -3.60
CA MET A 251 8.86 -10.70 -3.14
C MET A 251 9.96 -11.62 -3.66
N VAL A 252 10.39 -11.45 -4.92
CA VAL A 252 11.53 -12.19 -5.50
C VAL A 252 12.80 -11.84 -4.71
N ILE A 253 13.05 -10.56 -4.47
CA ILE A 253 14.20 -10.09 -3.69
C ILE A 253 14.20 -10.70 -2.28
N ALA A 254 13.10 -10.55 -1.54
CA ALA A 254 12.99 -11.05 -0.17
C ALA A 254 13.09 -12.58 -0.09
N THR A 255 12.53 -13.30 -1.05
CA THR A 255 12.53 -14.77 -1.00
C THR A 255 13.88 -15.37 -1.35
N PHE A 256 14.46 -14.90 -2.45
CA PHE A 256 15.70 -15.48 -2.98
C PHE A 256 16.90 -14.86 -2.32
N PHE A 257 16.94 -13.54 -2.12
CA PHE A 257 18.14 -12.83 -1.69
C PHE A 257 18.15 -12.45 -0.20
N ALA A 258 17.33 -13.12 0.63
CA ALA A 258 17.24 -12.91 2.09
C ALA A 258 18.57 -12.87 2.87
N TYR A 259 19.62 -13.53 2.36
CA TYR A 259 20.96 -13.56 2.97
C TYR A 259 21.72 -12.23 2.84
N LYS A 260 21.28 -11.34 1.95
CA LYS A 260 21.85 -10.00 1.74
C LYS A 260 21.08 -8.97 2.55
N HIS A 261 21.22 -9.04 3.88
CA HIS A 261 20.58 -8.08 4.78
C HIS A 261 20.96 -6.64 4.46
N ASP A 262 22.23 -6.40 4.14
CA ASP A 262 22.73 -5.06 3.76
C ASP A 262 22.00 -4.48 2.55
N MET A 263 21.67 -5.30 1.55
CA MET A 263 20.93 -4.82 0.38
C MET A 263 19.52 -4.36 0.76
N VAL A 264 18.83 -5.13 1.61
CA VAL A 264 17.48 -4.75 2.08
C VAL A 264 17.56 -3.42 2.84
N HIS A 265 18.59 -3.24 3.68
CA HIS A 265 18.83 -1.96 4.34
C HIS A 265 19.09 -0.82 3.35
N LYS A 266 19.99 -1.01 2.38
CA LYS A 266 20.27 0.00 1.35
C LYS A 266 19.03 0.41 0.55
N LEU A 267 18.18 -0.55 0.15
CA LEU A 267 16.93 -0.26 -0.57
C LEU A 267 15.94 0.49 0.32
N ASN A 268 15.81 0.09 1.59
CA ASN A 268 14.99 0.82 2.55
C ASN A 268 15.51 2.25 2.79
N ASP A 269 16.82 2.45 2.90
CA ASP A 269 17.43 3.77 3.09
C ASP A 269 17.19 4.68 1.88
N ILE A 270 17.34 4.16 0.65
CA ILE A 270 17.02 4.90 -0.58
C ILE A 270 15.53 5.27 -0.62
N GLY A 271 14.66 4.30 -0.32
CA GLY A 271 13.22 4.50 -0.41
C GLY A 271 12.67 5.42 0.66
N PHE A 272 12.79 5.05 1.93
CA PHE A 272 12.28 5.84 3.04
C PHE A 272 13.07 7.13 3.27
N GLY A 273 14.30 7.23 2.76
CA GLY A 273 15.09 8.46 2.82
C GLY A 273 14.68 9.51 1.78
N PHE A 274 14.15 9.12 0.62
CA PHE A 274 13.84 10.08 -0.45
C PHE A 274 12.61 9.75 -1.28
N PHE A 275 12.54 8.59 -1.94
CA PHE A 275 11.47 8.27 -2.89
C PHE A 275 10.09 8.27 -2.22
N VAL A 276 9.95 7.54 -1.11
CA VAL A 276 8.67 7.42 -0.39
C VAL A 276 8.19 8.79 0.13
N PRO A 277 9.02 9.60 0.82
CA PRO A 277 8.64 10.97 1.18
C PRO A 277 8.26 11.85 -0.01
N LEU A 278 8.99 11.76 -1.13
CA LEU A 278 8.70 12.54 -2.33
C LEU A 278 7.31 12.21 -2.87
N PHE A 279 6.94 10.92 -2.92
CA PHE A 279 5.59 10.50 -3.31
C PHE A 279 4.52 11.12 -2.41
N PHE A 280 4.69 11.11 -1.09
CA PHE A 280 3.71 11.71 -0.17
C PHE A 280 3.62 13.23 -0.29
N VAL A 281 4.74 13.94 -0.46
CA VAL A 281 4.74 15.38 -0.74
C VAL A 281 4.02 15.68 -2.06
N TYR A 282 4.26 14.88 -3.10
CA TYR A 282 3.58 15.00 -4.39
C TYR A 282 2.06 14.81 -4.24
N VAL A 283 1.62 13.76 -3.54
CA VAL A 283 0.20 13.54 -3.23
C VAL A 283 -0.39 14.75 -2.49
N GLY A 284 0.34 15.32 -1.55
CA GLY A 284 -0.08 16.56 -0.90
C GLY A 284 -0.28 17.70 -1.90
N SER A 285 0.64 17.86 -2.84
CA SER A 285 0.62 18.94 -3.82
C SER A 285 -0.53 18.88 -4.82
N THR A 286 -1.17 17.72 -5.01
CA THR A 286 -2.37 17.58 -5.85
C THR A 286 -3.66 17.98 -5.14
N LEU A 287 -3.62 18.18 -3.81
CA LEU A 287 -4.79 18.59 -3.02
C LEU A 287 -5.06 20.09 -3.18
N ASN A 288 -6.28 20.43 -3.62
CA ASN A 288 -6.74 21.81 -3.58
C ASN A 288 -7.29 22.14 -2.19
N LEU A 289 -6.43 22.62 -1.29
CA LEU A 289 -6.84 22.97 0.08
C LEU A 289 -7.95 24.02 0.13
N LYS A 290 -8.01 24.95 -0.84
CA LYS A 290 -9.07 25.96 -0.89
C LYS A 290 -10.44 25.31 -1.07
N GLU A 291 -10.52 24.36 -2.00
CA GLU A 291 -11.74 23.62 -2.30
C GLU A 291 -12.16 22.73 -1.13
N ILE A 292 -11.21 21.99 -0.55
CA ILE A 292 -11.45 21.13 0.63
C ILE A 292 -11.97 21.95 1.82
N LEU A 293 -11.36 23.10 2.11
CA LEU A 293 -11.78 23.96 3.22
C LEU A 293 -13.13 24.66 2.96
N SER A 294 -13.45 24.92 1.69
CA SER A 294 -14.73 25.55 1.32
C SER A 294 -15.89 24.56 1.25
N ASN A 295 -15.62 23.29 0.95
CA ASN A 295 -16.63 22.26 0.78
C ASN A 295 -16.62 21.28 1.95
N TYR A 296 -17.43 21.59 2.97
CA TYR A 296 -17.59 20.74 4.16
C TYR A 296 -18.01 19.30 3.84
N ASN A 297 -18.68 19.07 2.71
CA ASN A 297 -19.11 17.72 2.31
C ASN A 297 -17.91 16.81 1.99
N VAL A 298 -16.81 17.34 1.45
CA VAL A 298 -15.61 16.55 1.15
C VAL A 298 -15.01 15.98 2.44
N MET A 299 -14.93 16.82 3.48
CA MET A 299 -14.40 16.38 4.78
C MET A 299 -15.33 15.35 5.45
N LEU A 300 -16.65 15.57 5.40
CA LEU A 300 -17.63 14.62 5.91
C LEU A 300 -17.59 13.28 5.15
N GLN A 301 -17.50 13.31 3.82
CA GLN A 301 -17.38 12.10 3.01
C GLN A 301 -16.13 11.31 3.38
N GLY A 302 -14.99 11.96 3.56
CA GLY A 302 -13.77 11.30 4.04
C GLY A 302 -13.95 10.60 5.38
N ILE A 303 -14.63 11.26 6.33
CA ILE A 303 -14.97 10.66 7.62
C ILE A 303 -15.91 9.45 7.45
N TYR A 304 -16.95 9.56 6.61
CA TYR A 304 -17.85 8.44 6.35
C TYR A 304 -17.15 7.26 5.69
N ILE A 305 -16.23 7.51 4.75
CA ILE A 305 -15.41 6.47 4.12
C ILE A 305 -14.57 5.76 5.18
N ALA A 306 -13.85 6.50 6.03
CA ALA A 306 -13.02 5.93 7.09
C ALA A 306 -13.84 5.07 8.07
N PHE A 307 -15.02 5.53 8.47
CA PHE A 307 -15.90 4.73 9.32
C PHE A 307 -16.52 3.53 8.58
N GLY A 308 -16.82 3.65 7.29
CA GLY A 308 -17.25 2.53 6.46
C GLY A 308 -16.17 1.45 6.35
N MET A 309 -14.93 1.86 6.11
CA MET A 309 -13.73 1.01 6.11
C MET A 309 -13.53 0.30 7.45
N LEU A 310 -13.71 1.02 8.56
CA LEU A 310 -13.65 0.45 9.89
C LEU A 310 -14.79 -0.54 10.15
N ALA A 311 -16.01 -0.22 9.73
CA ALA A 311 -17.19 -1.04 9.94
C ALA A 311 -17.07 -2.39 9.23
N VAL A 312 -16.65 -2.42 7.97
CA VAL A 312 -16.46 -3.69 7.23
C VAL A 312 -15.38 -4.55 7.86
N ARG A 313 -14.30 -3.95 8.37
CA ARG A 313 -13.22 -4.68 9.07
C ARG A 313 -13.64 -5.19 10.42
N LEU A 314 -14.37 -4.41 11.21
CA LEU A 314 -14.91 -4.85 12.48
C LEU A 314 -15.89 -6.01 12.28
N LEU A 315 -16.74 -5.96 11.25
CA LEU A 315 -17.65 -7.04 10.92
C LEU A 315 -16.88 -8.32 10.53
N ALA A 316 -15.94 -8.21 9.58
CA ALA A 316 -15.13 -9.33 9.14
C ALA A 316 -14.28 -9.93 10.27
N ALA A 317 -13.65 -9.08 11.09
CA ALA A 317 -12.84 -9.49 12.23
C ALA A 317 -13.66 -10.22 13.29
N ASN A 318 -14.83 -9.70 13.65
CA ASN A 318 -15.68 -10.35 14.66
C ASN A 318 -16.18 -11.72 14.20
N ILE A 319 -16.63 -11.84 12.95
CA ILE A 319 -17.15 -13.11 12.45
C ILE A 319 -16.03 -14.13 12.23
N ALA A 320 -14.90 -13.74 11.63
CA ALA A 320 -13.83 -14.69 11.29
C ALA A 320 -12.90 -14.99 12.47
N PHE A 321 -12.53 -13.98 13.25
CA PHE A 321 -11.50 -14.06 14.30
C PHE A 321 -12.01 -13.82 15.72
N GLY A 322 -13.28 -13.46 15.92
CA GLY A 322 -13.85 -13.25 17.27
C GLY A 322 -13.70 -14.49 18.18
N SER A 323 -13.97 -15.68 17.65
CA SER A 323 -13.77 -16.95 18.37
C SER A 323 -12.30 -17.35 18.56
N TYR A 324 -11.41 -16.83 17.72
CA TYR A 324 -9.97 -17.09 17.82
C TYR A 324 -9.37 -16.33 19.00
N PHE A 325 -9.64 -15.02 19.09
CA PHE A 325 -9.08 -14.19 20.15
C PHE A 325 -9.78 -14.36 21.50
N LYS A 326 -11.05 -14.79 21.52
CA LYS A 326 -11.90 -14.88 22.72
C LYS A 326 -11.91 -13.59 23.56
N SER A 327 -11.65 -12.45 22.92
CA SER A 327 -11.50 -11.15 23.56
C SER A 327 -11.91 -10.07 22.57
N ILE A 328 -13.00 -9.36 22.91
CA ILE A 328 -13.47 -8.23 22.10
C ILE A 328 -12.36 -7.19 21.90
N LYS A 329 -11.54 -6.97 22.94
CA LYS A 329 -10.40 -6.06 22.88
C LYS A 329 -9.41 -6.45 21.79
N ASN A 330 -8.96 -7.71 21.77
CA ASN A 330 -7.98 -8.16 20.77
C ASN A 330 -8.57 -8.16 19.36
N THR A 331 -9.85 -8.52 19.20
CA THR A 331 -10.54 -8.46 17.91
C THR A 331 -10.67 -7.04 17.38
N THR A 332 -11.01 -6.07 18.24
CA THR A 332 -11.08 -4.65 17.87
C THR A 332 -9.70 -4.08 17.56
N LEU A 333 -8.68 -4.40 18.36
CA LEU A 333 -7.30 -4.00 18.08
C LEU A 333 -6.81 -4.56 16.74
N PHE A 334 -7.09 -5.83 16.45
CA PHE A 334 -6.82 -6.46 15.16
C PHE A 334 -7.50 -5.69 14.01
N ALA A 335 -8.81 -5.45 14.11
CA ALA A 335 -9.57 -4.72 13.07
C ALA A 335 -9.04 -3.30 12.82
N LEU A 336 -8.71 -2.56 13.89
CA LEU A 336 -8.15 -1.21 13.77
C LEU A 336 -6.76 -1.21 13.13
N SER A 337 -5.96 -2.24 13.40
CA SER A 337 -4.60 -2.36 12.86
C SER A 337 -4.60 -2.57 11.35
N ASP A 338 -5.56 -3.35 10.86
CA ASP A 338 -5.76 -3.58 9.43
C ASP A 338 -6.51 -2.43 8.73
N CYS A 339 -6.99 -1.43 9.49
CA CYS A 339 -7.74 -0.27 9.00
C CYS A 339 -6.85 0.98 8.85
N MET A 340 -5.56 0.81 8.57
CA MET A 340 -4.62 1.93 8.36
C MET A 340 -3.85 1.84 7.03
N PRO A 341 -4.53 1.62 5.89
CA PRO A 341 -3.85 1.47 4.61
C PRO A 341 -3.45 2.83 4.00
N LEU A 342 -2.91 3.77 4.79
CA LEU A 342 -2.63 5.16 4.37
C LEU A 342 -1.94 5.23 2.99
N THR A 343 -0.85 4.48 2.85
CA THR A 343 -0.01 4.44 1.65
C THR A 343 -0.78 3.94 0.42
N PHE A 344 -1.51 2.84 0.57
CA PHE A 344 -2.16 2.19 -0.56
C PHE A 344 -3.52 2.81 -0.90
N LEU A 345 -4.26 3.30 0.10
CA LEU A 345 -5.52 4.01 -0.12
C LEU A 345 -5.29 5.29 -0.94
N VAL A 346 -4.27 6.07 -0.60
CA VAL A 346 -3.85 7.26 -1.37
C VAL A 346 -3.54 6.89 -2.83
N ALA A 347 -2.82 5.79 -3.04
CA ALA A 347 -2.46 5.33 -4.37
C ALA A 347 -3.67 4.88 -5.20
N ILE A 348 -4.56 4.07 -4.62
CA ILE A 348 -5.80 3.64 -5.28
C ILE A 348 -6.68 4.86 -5.59
N ALA A 349 -6.73 5.85 -4.71
CA ALA A 349 -7.45 7.10 -4.97
C ALA A 349 -6.87 7.85 -6.18
N LYS A 350 -5.54 7.97 -6.26
CA LYS A 350 -4.89 8.63 -7.41
C LYS A 350 -5.14 7.87 -8.71
N LEU A 351 -5.00 6.55 -8.69
CA LEU A 351 -5.32 5.70 -9.84
C LEU A 351 -6.79 5.87 -10.25
N GLY A 352 -7.71 5.83 -9.29
CA GLY A 352 -9.13 6.03 -9.56
C GLY A 352 -9.42 7.36 -10.25
N LEU A 353 -8.72 8.42 -9.84
CA LEU A 353 -8.83 9.72 -10.47
C LEU A 353 -8.30 9.71 -11.91
N ASP A 354 -7.14 9.11 -12.15
CA ASP A 354 -6.53 9.02 -13.48
C ASP A 354 -7.37 8.17 -14.44
N LEU A 355 -8.02 7.12 -13.94
CA LEU A 355 -8.98 6.29 -14.69
C LEU A 355 -10.37 6.95 -14.84
N HIS A 356 -10.59 8.15 -14.29
CA HIS A 356 -11.90 8.80 -14.24
C HIS A 356 -12.98 7.94 -13.55
N ALA A 357 -12.56 7.00 -12.69
CA ALA A 357 -13.43 6.13 -11.91
C ALA A 357 -14.00 6.82 -10.66
N ILE A 358 -13.34 7.89 -10.20
CA ILE A 358 -13.81 8.76 -9.12
C ILE A 358 -13.68 10.23 -9.52
N THR A 359 -14.46 11.09 -8.88
CA THR A 359 -14.37 12.55 -9.05
C THR A 359 -13.21 13.14 -8.25
N GLN A 360 -12.84 14.39 -8.56
CA GLN A 360 -11.84 15.14 -7.79
C GLN A 360 -12.24 15.29 -6.32
N GLU A 361 -13.52 15.52 -6.03
CA GLU A 361 -14.04 15.60 -4.65
C GLU A 361 -13.86 14.26 -3.92
N GLN A 362 -14.16 13.14 -4.57
CA GLN A 362 -13.98 11.80 -3.99
C GLN A 362 -12.50 11.50 -3.76
N TYR A 363 -11.61 11.90 -4.67
CA TYR A 363 -10.16 11.80 -4.48
C TYR A 363 -9.72 12.52 -3.20
N TYR A 364 -10.14 13.76 -3.00
CA TYR A 364 -9.85 14.50 -1.77
C TYR A 364 -10.44 13.83 -0.52
N SER A 365 -11.69 13.37 -0.59
CA SER A 365 -12.34 12.62 0.50
C SER A 365 -11.55 11.38 0.89
N LEU A 366 -11.00 10.63 -0.08
CA LEU A 366 -10.18 9.45 0.18
C LEU A 366 -8.83 9.79 0.83
N ILE A 367 -8.20 10.89 0.44
CA ILE A 367 -6.94 11.34 1.07
C ILE A 367 -7.19 11.79 2.51
N ILE A 368 -8.31 12.48 2.76
CA ILE A 368 -8.76 12.84 4.10
C ILE A 368 -9.03 11.59 4.93
N ALA A 369 -9.73 10.60 4.37
CA ALA A 369 -9.97 9.31 5.03
C ALA A 369 -8.64 8.66 5.43
N ALA A 370 -7.72 8.49 4.48
CA ALA A 370 -6.41 7.88 4.72
C ALA A 370 -5.63 8.57 5.84
N THR A 371 -5.61 9.91 5.81
CA THR A 371 -4.97 10.76 6.82
C THR A 371 -5.65 10.62 8.19
N PHE A 372 -6.99 10.64 8.21
CA PHE A 372 -7.79 10.49 9.41
C PHE A 372 -7.56 9.13 10.07
N GLU A 373 -7.58 8.04 9.31
CA GLU A 373 -7.33 6.68 9.80
C GLU A 373 -5.93 6.57 10.42
N GLY A 374 -4.91 7.05 9.71
CA GLY A 374 -3.52 7.00 10.19
C GLY A 374 -3.29 7.73 11.51
N ILE A 375 -3.97 8.87 11.73
CA ILE A 375 -3.88 9.60 13.00
C ILE A 375 -4.81 8.97 14.05
N PHE A 376 -6.10 8.95 13.76
CA PHE A 376 -7.15 8.70 14.74
C PHE A 376 -7.16 7.25 15.21
N PHE A 377 -7.05 6.28 14.30
CA PHE A 377 -7.04 4.88 14.70
C PHE A 377 -5.75 4.53 15.45
N THR A 378 -4.62 5.20 15.19
CA THR A 378 -3.35 4.96 15.92
C THR A 378 -3.49 5.40 17.37
N ILE A 379 -4.11 6.57 17.57
CA ILE A 379 -4.45 7.06 18.90
C ILE A 379 -5.46 6.12 19.58
N PHE A 380 -6.47 5.65 18.85
CA PHE A 380 -7.51 4.79 19.40
C PHE A 380 -6.98 3.41 19.83
N ILE A 381 -6.09 2.81 19.02
CA ILE A 381 -5.34 1.59 19.39
C ILE A 381 -4.59 1.82 20.70
N LYS A 382 -3.90 2.95 20.85
CA LYS A 382 -3.17 3.30 22.07
C LYS A 382 -4.10 3.38 23.28
N VAL A 383 -5.22 4.08 23.16
CA VAL A 383 -6.22 4.22 24.24
C VAL A 383 -6.77 2.85 24.65
N ILE A 384 -7.22 2.03 23.70
CA ILE A 384 -7.76 0.68 23.98
C ILE A 384 -6.69 -0.21 24.62
N PHE A 385 -5.45 -0.14 24.12
CA PHE A 385 -4.36 -0.96 24.63
C PHE A 385 -4.07 -0.67 26.11
N TYR A 386 -3.95 0.61 26.49
CA TYR A 386 -3.59 1.03 27.85
C TYR A 386 -4.75 1.10 28.84
N SER A 387 -6.00 1.30 28.38
CA SER A 387 -7.19 1.46 29.24
C SER A 387 -7.41 0.30 30.25
N VAL A 388 -6.97 -0.92 29.93
CA VAL A 388 -7.17 -2.11 30.79
C VAL A 388 -5.97 -2.41 31.71
N ARG A 389 -4.89 -1.62 31.64
CA ARG A 389 -3.72 -1.79 32.54
C ARG A 389 -3.88 -1.07 33.88
N GLY A 390 -4.93 -0.27 34.07
CA GLY A 390 -5.22 0.46 35.31
C GLY A 390 -6.00 -0.33 36.37
N GLY A 391 -6.14 -1.65 36.21
CA GLY A 391 -6.87 -2.51 37.14
C GLY A 391 -6.12 -3.79 37.44
N ARG A 392 -5.02 -3.67 38.19
CA ARG A 392 -4.45 -4.70 39.08
C ARG A 392 -3.26 -4.14 39.84
#